data_AF-A0A2H0VAB6-F1
#
_entry.id   AF-A0A2H0VAB6-F1
#
_cell.length_a   1.000
_cell.length_b   1.000
_cell.length_c   1.000
_cell.angle_alpha   90.00
_cell.angle_beta   90.00
_cell.angle_gamma   90.00
#
_symmetry.space_group_name_H-M   'P 1'
#
loop_
_entity.id
_entity.type
_entity.pdbx_description
1 polymer ?
#
loop_
_entity_poly.entity_id
_entity_poly.type
_entity_poly.pdbx_seq_one_letter_code
_entity_poly.pdbx_strand_id
1 'polypeptide(L)'
;EMYQALKGMPLPSKKEMKKRFKDYAMTVSKGKTTLITDPKKIKVLQKQYTVKVKKVAELHGKMACLGGIIKGRAKICLDKHEIGKVKSGDILVAQFTTPDFVPAMEKAAAIIADQGGLSSHAAIVSRELGVPCVIATYNATRIIKDNDLLEINAHTGHIKILRKG
;
A
#
# COMPACT_ATOMS: atom_id res chain seq x y z
N GLU A 1 -14.13 -24.54 -7.98
CA GLU A 1 -15.51 -24.05 -7.78
C GLU A 1 -15.99 -23.20 -8.95
N MET A 2 -15.38 -22.05 -9.27
CA MET A 2 -15.80 -21.26 -10.46
C MET A 2 -15.77 -22.06 -11.77
N TYR A 3 -14.70 -22.83 -12.00
CA TYR A 3 -14.60 -23.74 -13.14
C TYR A 3 -15.65 -24.86 -13.15
N GLN A 4 -16.08 -25.32 -11.97
CA GLN A 4 -17.14 -26.33 -11.83
C GLN A 4 -18.53 -25.72 -12.00
N ALA A 5 -18.72 -24.47 -11.58
CA ALA A 5 -19.94 -23.71 -11.81
C ALA A 5 -20.16 -23.40 -13.29
N LEU A 6 -19.08 -23.13 -14.03
CA LEU A 6 -19.12 -23.05 -15.50
C LEU A 6 -19.54 -24.38 -16.15
N LYS A 7 -19.36 -25.51 -15.46
CA LYS A 7 -19.80 -26.86 -15.88
C LYS A 7 -21.17 -27.25 -15.30
N GLY A 8 -21.92 -26.30 -14.75
CA GLY A 8 -23.29 -26.53 -14.25
C GLY A 8 -23.38 -27.02 -12.81
N MET A 9 -22.26 -27.14 -12.07
CA MET A 9 -22.33 -27.41 -10.63
C MET A 9 -22.83 -26.17 -9.86
N PRO A 10 -23.57 -26.35 -8.76
CA PRO A 10 -24.04 -25.22 -7.97
C PRO A 10 -22.89 -24.43 -7.37
N LEU A 11 -23.01 -23.10 -7.41
CA LEU A 11 -22.10 -22.20 -6.69
C LEU A 11 -22.20 -22.45 -5.17
N PRO A 12 -21.12 -22.15 -4.41
CA PRO A 12 -21.18 -22.13 -2.96
C PRO A 12 -22.35 -21.25 -2.46
N SER A 13 -22.89 -21.55 -1.28
CA SER A 13 -24.06 -20.83 -0.79
C SER A 13 -23.78 -19.32 -0.64
N LYS A 14 -24.81 -18.46 -0.81
CA LYS A 14 -24.67 -17.01 -0.57
C LYS A 14 -24.10 -16.69 0.82
N LYS A 15 -24.41 -17.53 1.81
CA LYS A 15 -23.90 -17.42 3.19
C LYS A 15 -22.39 -17.69 3.26
N GLU A 16 -21.90 -18.73 2.59
CA GLU A 16 -20.47 -19.02 2.49
C GLU A 16 -19.72 -17.98 1.68
N MET A 17 -20.28 -17.51 0.57
CA MET A 17 -19.69 -16.44 -0.23
C MET A 17 -19.56 -15.14 0.57
N LYS A 18 -20.61 -14.75 1.33
CA LYS A 18 -20.53 -13.60 2.24
C LYS A 18 -19.49 -13.79 3.35
N LYS A 19 -19.33 -15.00 3.87
CA LYS A 19 -18.29 -15.30 4.88
C LYS A 19 -16.88 -15.16 4.30
N ARG A 20 -16.66 -15.67 3.08
CA ARG A 20 -15.39 -15.51 2.35
C ARG A 20 -15.06 -14.04 2.07
N PHE A 21 -16.07 -13.23 1.79
CA PHE A 21 -15.88 -11.81 1.52
C PHE A 21 -15.55 -10.99 2.78
N LYS A 22 -15.94 -11.49 3.97
CA LYS A 22 -15.79 -10.76 5.22
C LYS A 22 -14.39 -10.90 5.83
N ASP A 23 -13.81 -12.09 5.78
CA ASP A 23 -12.46 -12.35 6.30
C ASP A 23 -11.93 -13.66 5.73
N TYR A 24 -10.78 -13.61 5.04
CA TYR A 24 -10.11 -14.80 4.52
C TYR A 24 -8.59 -14.62 4.54
N ALA A 25 -7.89 -15.76 4.61
CA ALA A 25 -6.44 -15.83 4.40
C ALA A 25 -6.16 -16.88 3.32
N MET A 26 -5.18 -16.61 2.46
CA MET A 26 -4.72 -17.56 1.46
C MET A 26 -3.25 -17.87 1.70
N THR A 27 -2.91 -19.14 1.81
CA THR A 27 -1.52 -19.58 1.94
C THR A 27 -1.12 -20.39 0.72
N VAL A 28 0.14 -20.23 0.30
CA VAL A 28 0.72 -21.02 -0.78
C VAL A 28 1.93 -21.75 -0.19
N SER A 29 1.88 -23.09 -0.19
CA SER A 29 2.99 -23.92 0.29
C SER A 29 3.19 -25.09 -0.66
N LYS A 30 4.43 -25.28 -1.14
CA LYS A 30 4.79 -26.35 -2.10
C LYS A 30 3.85 -26.41 -3.32
N GLY A 31 3.50 -25.25 -3.87
CA GLY A 31 2.59 -25.14 -5.03
C GLY A 31 1.10 -25.38 -4.73
N LYS A 32 0.74 -25.71 -3.48
CA LYS A 32 -0.66 -25.87 -3.06
C LYS A 32 -1.19 -24.59 -2.45
N THR A 33 -2.24 -24.04 -3.04
CA THR A 33 -2.98 -22.89 -2.52
C THR A 33 -4.09 -23.35 -1.58
N THR A 34 -4.13 -22.82 -0.35
CA THR A 34 -5.15 -23.14 0.65
C THR A 34 -5.88 -21.86 1.07
N LEU A 35 -7.21 -21.85 0.90
CA LEU A 35 -8.08 -20.77 1.36
C LEU A 35 -8.59 -21.07 2.77
N ILE A 36 -8.43 -20.11 3.68
CA ILE A 36 -8.79 -20.22 5.09
C ILE A 36 -9.82 -19.14 5.39
N THR A 37 -11.02 -19.55 5.82
CA THR A 37 -12.16 -18.66 6.12
C THR A 37 -12.62 -18.75 7.58
N ASP A 38 -11.88 -19.51 8.40
CA ASP A 38 -12.11 -19.62 9.83
C ASP A 38 -11.46 -18.43 10.55
N PRO A 39 -12.24 -17.53 11.19
CA PRO A 39 -11.72 -16.35 11.87
C PRO A 39 -10.67 -16.67 12.95
N LYS A 40 -10.76 -17.83 13.62
CA LYS A 40 -9.78 -18.22 14.63
C LYS A 40 -8.42 -18.53 13.98
N LYS A 41 -8.43 -19.29 12.89
CA LYS A 41 -7.21 -19.61 12.12
C LYS A 41 -6.63 -18.36 11.47
N ILE A 42 -7.47 -17.47 10.95
CA ILE A 42 -7.03 -16.18 10.39
C ILE A 42 -6.32 -15.35 11.47
N LYS A 43 -6.87 -15.24 12.68
CA LYS A 43 -6.20 -14.52 13.79
C LYS A 43 -4.86 -15.15 14.20
N VAL A 44 -4.76 -16.48 14.20
CA VAL A 44 -3.49 -17.18 14.49
C VAL A 44 -2.46 -16.87 13.41
N LEU A 45 -2.84 -16.96 12.13
CA LEU A 45 -1.96 -16.61 11.01
C LEU A 45 -1.56 -15.15 11.05
N GLN A 46 -2.49 -14.23 11.31
CA GLN A 46 -2.17 -12.83 11.51
C GLN A 46 -1.15 -12.67 12.62
N LYS A 47 -1.33 -13.26 13.81
CA LYS A 47 -0.33 -13.15 14.89
C LYS A 47 1.03 -13.75 14.52
N GLN A 48 1.04 -14.90 13.83
CA GLN A 48 2.26 -15.62 13.50
C GLN A 48 3.06 -14.94 12.38
N TYR A 49 2.39 -14.35 11.40
CA TYR A 49 3.00 -13.73 10.22
C TYR A 49 3.03 -12.19 10.27
N THR A 50 2.38 -11.55 11.25
CA THR A 50 2.52 -10.11 11.44
C THR A 50 3.89 -9.81 12.04
N VAL A 51 4.81 -9.37 11.19
CA VAL A 51 6.07 -8.79 11.64
C VAL A 51 5.75 -7.50 12.42
N LYS A 52 6.12 -7.47 13.71
CA LYS A 52 6.08 -6.24 14.51
C LYS A 52 7.09 -5.26 13.93
N VAL A 53 6.61 -4.13 13.43
CA VAL A 53 7.49 -3.09 12.90
C VAL A 53 8.00 -2.26 14.08
N LYS A 54 9.32 -2.22 14.27
CA LYS A 54 9.94 -1.32 15.25
C LYS A 54 9.67 0.12 14.82
N LYS A 55 9.33 1.00 15.79
CA LYS A 55 9.29 2.45 15.53
C LYS A 55 10.69 2.89 15.13
N VAL A 56 10.85 3.30 13.88
CA VAL A 56 12.09 3.88 13.34
C VAL A 56 11.80 5.32 12.94
N ALA A 57 12.82 6.19 13.08
CA ALA A 57 12.72 7.58 12.65
C ALA A 57 12.99 7.75 11.14
N GLU A 58 13.56 6.73 10.52
CA GLU A 58 14.02 6.76 9.14
C GLU A 58 13.60 5.48 8.41
N LEU A 59 13.35 5.66 7.12
CA LEU A 59 12.85 4.67 6.18
C LEU A 59 13.68 4.78 4.90
N HIS A 60 13.75 3.69 4.14
CA HIS A 60 14.42 3.69 2.86
C HIS A 60 13.57 2.91 1.85
N GLY A 61 13.52 3.43 0.64
CA GLY A 61 12.92 2.76 -0.51
C GLY A 61 13.81 2.91 -1.74
N LYS A 62 13.25 2.59 -2.90
CA LYS A 62 13.89 2.81 -4.19
C LYS A 62 13.33 4.06 -4.84
N MET A 63 14.20 4.91 -5.35
CA MET A 63 13.79 6.01 -6.21
C MET A 63 13.06 5.46 -7.45
N ALA A 64 11.92 6.05 -7.78
CA ALA A 64 11.13 5.75 -8.97
C ALA A 64 10.99 6.95 -9.91
N CYS A 65 10.87 8.14 -9.34
CA CYS A 65 10.94 9.41 -10.06
C CYS A 65 11.90 10.32 -9.32
N LEU A 66 12.86 10.88 -10.06
CA LEU A 66 13.84 11.82 -9.54
C LEU A 66 13.15 13.05 -8.93
N GLY A 67 13.81 13.62 -7.95
CA GLY A 67 13.42 14.86 -7.30
C GLY A 67 14.54 15.36 -6.40
N GLY A 68 14.32 16.53 -5.80
CA GLY A 68 15.19 17.07 -4.78
C GLY A 68 14.90 16.52 -3.38
N ILE A 69 15.11 17.36 -2.38
CA ILE A 69 14.66 17.12 -1.01
C ILE A 69 13.29 17.77 -0.83
N ILE A 70 12.27 16.97 -0.54
CA ILE A 70 10.88 17.42 -0.41
C ILE A 70 10.45 17.32 1.05
N LYS A 71 9.72 18.32 1.53
CA LYS A 71 9.08 18.32 2.84
C LYS A 71 7.57 18.46 2.69
N GLY A 72 6.84 17.69 3.48
CA GLY A 72 5.38 17.73 3.44
C GLY A 72 4.76 16.90 4.56
N ARG A 73 3.45 17.04 4.74
CA ARG A 73 2.70 16.23 5.69
C ARG A 73 2.25 14.94 5.04
N ALA A 74 2.42 13.83 5.75
CA ALA A 74 1.98 12.52 5.30
C ALA A 74 0.46 12.42 5.24
N LYS A 75 -0.05 11.85 4.15
CA LYS A 75 -1.44 11.45 3.95
C LYS A 75 -1.47 10.00 3.46
N ILE A 76 -1.86 9.07 4.34
CA ILE A 76 -1.82 7.63 4.13
C ILE A 76 -3.10 7.14 3.46
N CYS A 77 -3.13 7.00 2.14
CA CYS A 77 -4.31 6.50 1.45
C CYS A 77 -4.16 4.99 1.19
N LEU A 78 -4.95 4.17 1.88
CA LEU A 78 -5.01 2.72 1.69
C LEU A 78 -6.06 2.34 0.63
N ASP A 79 -7.05 3.20 0.40
CA ASP A 79 -8.04 3.03 -0.67
C ASP A 79 -8.42 4.36 -1.35
N LYS A 80 -9.18 4.24 -2.44
CA LYS A 80 -9.59 5.37 -3.28
C LYS A 80 -10.53 6.37 -2.61
N HIS A 81 -11.23 5.98 -1.54
CA HIS A 81 -12.14 6.88 -0.82
C HIS A 81 -11.36 7.85 0.08
N GLU A 82 -10.10 7.55 0.39
CA GLU A 82 -9.26 8.39 1.22
C GLU A 82 -8.52 9.48 0.43
N ILE A 83 -8.41 9.37 -0.90
CA ILE A 83 -7.60 10.27 -1.73
C ILE A 83 -8.01 11.75 -1.61
N GLY A 84 -9.26 12.02 -1.22
CA GLY A 84 -9.77 13.37 -0.99
C GLY A 84 -9.07 14.13 0.14
N LYS A 85 -8.32 13.42 1.01
CA LYS A 85 -7.54 14.04 2.10
C LYS A 85 -6.24 14.70 1.66
N VAL A 86 -5.75 14.36 0.46
CA VAL A 86 -4.49 14.88 -0.08
C VAL A 86 -4.69 16.29 -0.62
N LYS A 87 -3.93 17.24 -0.08
CA LYS A 87 -3.91 18.63 -0.53
C LYS A 87 -2.59 18.93 -1.22
N SER A 88 -2.55 20.04 -1.95
CA SER A 88 -1.32 20.54 -2.57
C SER A 88 -0.22 20.68 -1.52
N GLY A 89 0.95 20.10 -1.78
CA GLY A 89 2.08 20.15 -0.85
C GLY A 89 2.16 18.98 0.15
N ASP A 90 1.13 18.13 0.22
CA ASP A 90 1.16 16.91 1.05
C ASP A 90 2.01 15.81 0.40
N ILE A 91 2.44 14.85 1.21
CA ILE A 91 3.09 13.62 0.76
C ILE A 91 2.07 12.50 0.79
N LEU A 92 1.77 11.95 -0.39
CA LEU A 92 0.91 10.78 -0.51
C LEU A 92 1.69 9.54 -0.09
N VAL A 93 1.18 8.79 0.89
CA VAL A 93 1.73 7.50 1.31
C VAL A 93 0.69 6.43 1.02
N ALA A 94 1.04 5.38 0.29
CA ALA A 94 0.10 4.31 -0.08
C ALA A 94 0.76 2.94 -0.05
N GLN A 95 -0.04 1.87 0.01
CA GLN A 95 0.52 0.52 -0.12
C GLN A 95 0.90 0.23 -1.57
N PHE A 96 0.00 0.57 -2.49
CA PHE A 96 0.14 0.59 -3.94
C PHE A 96 -0.82 1.67 -4.48
N THR A 97 -0.65 2.09 -5.73
CA THR A 97 -1.57 3.02 -6.39
C THR A 97 -2.28 2.36 -7.56
N THR A 98 -3.46 2.87 -7.88
CA THR A 98 -4.28 2.51 -9.04
C THR A 98 -4.68 3.78 -9.79
N PRO A 99 -5.30 3.71 -10.98
CA PRO A 99 -5.73 4.91 -11.71
C PRO A 99 -6.63 5.85 -10.89
N ASP A 100 -7.40 5.31 -9.94
CA ASP A 100 -8.23 6.10 -9.03
C ASP A 100 -7.40 7.06 -8.15
N PHE A 101 -6.10 6.83 -7.96
CA PHE A 101 -5.22 7.67 -7.14
C PHE A 101 -4.66 8.88 -7.90
N VAL A 102 -4.79 8.94 -9.23
CA VAL A 102 -4.21 10.02 -10.05
C VAL A 102 -4.58 11.41 -9.53
N PRO A 103 -5.84 11.73 -9.16
CA PRO A 103 -6.18 13.06 -8.64
C PRO A 103 -5.47 13.45 -7.34
N ALA A 104 -5.04 12.48 -6.53
CA ALA A 104 -4.22 12.72 -5.35
C ALA A 104 -2.72 12.79 -5.70
N MET A 105 -2.27 11.99 -6.66
CA MET A 105 -0.89 12.03 -7.14
C MET A 105 -0.55 13.40 -7.74
N GLU A 106 -1.45 14.00 -8.51
CA GLU A 106 -1.29 15.35 -9.09
C GLU A 106 -1.12 16.46 -8.04
N LYS A 107 -1.75 16.30 -6.86
CA LYS A 107 -1.67 17.27 -5.76
C LYS A 107 -0.45 17.03 -4.87
N ALA A 108 0.09 15.83 -4.86
CA ALA A 108 1.14 15.45 -3.94
C ALA A 108 2.47 16.14 -4.32
N ALA A 109 3.20 16.64 -3.31
CA ALA A 109 4.56 17.11 -3.51
C ALA A 109 5.56 15.96 -3.67
N ALA A 110 5.22 14.78 -3.14
CA ALA A 110 5.95 13.54 -3.36
C ALA A 110 5.07 12.33 -3.01
N ILE A 111 5.44 11.17 -3.54
CA ILE A 111 4.68 9.93 -3.41
C ILE A 111 5.57 8.84 -2.79
N ILE A 112 5.07 8.17 -1.76
CA ILE A 112 5.68 7.01 -1.12
C ILE A 112 4.76 5.80 -1.34
N ALA A 113 5.31 4.71 -1.87
CA ALA A 113 4.58 3.44 -2.02
C ALA A 113 5.33 2.25 -1.42
N ASP A 114 4.64 1.43 -0.62
CA ASP A 114 5.25 0.24 -0.02
C ASP A 114 5.62 -0.82 -1.04
N GLN A 115 4.79 -0.98 -2.07
CA GLN A 115 4.96 -1.97 -3.12
C GLN A 115 5.19 -1.31 -4.47
N GLY A 116 5.85 -2.04 -5.37
CA GLY A 116 6.07 -1.64 -6.75
C GLY A 116 7.54 -1.65 -7.14
N GLY A 117 7.78 -1.81 -8.45
CA GLY A 117 9.08 -1.61 -9.09
C GLY A 117 9.05 -0.41 -10.05
N LEU A 118 10.14 -0.21 -10.80
CA LEU A 118 10.25 0.91 -11.74
C LEU A 118 9.18 0.91 -12.85
N SER A 119 8.56 -0.23 -13.12
CA SER A 119 7.44 -0.40 -14.06
C SER A 119 6.06 -0.41 -13.38
N SER A 120 5.97 -0.12 -12.08
CA SER A 120 4.69 -0.07 -11.37
C SER A 120 3.88 1.17 -11.75
N HIS A 121 2.57 1.12 -11.50
CA HIS A 121 1.67 2.25 -11.70
C HIS A 121 2.17 3.52 -11.00
N ALA A 122 2.55 3.42 -9.72
CA ALA A 122 3.13 4.55 -8.98
C ALA A 122 4.35 5.13 -9.69
N ALA A 123 5.28 4.30 -10.15
CA ALA A 123 6.51 4.75 -10.78
C ALA A 123 6.28 5.39 -12.17
N ILE A 124 5.43 4.80 -13.01
CA ILE A 124 5.13 5.31 -14.35
C ILE A 124 4.43 6.66 -14.25
N VAL A 125 3.29 6.70 -13.55
CA VAL A 125 2.47 7.92 -13.47
C VAL A 125 3.20 9.05 -12.75
N SER A 126 4.00 8.76 -11.72
CA SER A 126 4.79 9.81 -11.06
C SER A 126 5.80 10.47 -12.00
N ARG A 127 6.41 9.71 -12.93
CA ARG A 127 7.32 10.26 -13.94
C ARG A 127 6.59 11.09 -14.99
N GLU A 128 5.39 10.68 -15.38
CA GLU A 128 4.53 11.44 -16.30
C GLU A 128 4.08 12.77 -15.68
N LEU A 129 3.75 12.77 -14.39
CA LEU A 129 3.34 13.95 -13.64
C LEU A 129 4.52 14.82 -13.18
N GLY A 130 5.76 14.32 -13.27
CA GLY A 130 6.94 15.00 -12.72
C GLY A 130 6.96 15.07 -11.18
N VAL A 131 6.24 14.18 -10.49
CA VAL A 131 6.14 14.16 -9.03
C VAL A 131 7.20 13.22 -8.46
N PRO A 132 8.07 13.67 -7.55
CA PRO A 132 9.07 12.81 -6.90
C PRO A 132 8.45 11.57 -6.26
N CYS A 133 9.06 10.40 -6.45
CA CYS A 133 8.47 9.14 -6.01
C CYS A 133 9.51 8.16 -5.46
N VAL A 134 9.21 7.62 -4.28
CA VAL A 134 9.96 6.54 -3.62
C VAL A 134 9.04 5.34 -3.45
N ILE A 135 9.43 4.19 -4.00
CA ILE A 135 8.66 2.94 -3.99
C ILE A 135 9.41 1.87 -3.20
N ALA A 136 8.80 0.68 -3.05
CA ALA A 136 9.40 -0.46 -2.39
C ALA A 136 9.92 -0.11 -0.98
N THR A 137 9.16 0.71 -0.23
CA THR A 137 9.44 0.98 1.18
C THR A 137 9.02 -0.17 2.10
N TYR A 138 8.22 -1.11 1.59
CA TYR A 138 7.68 -2.31 2.25
C TYR A 138 6.74 -2.07 3.43
N ASN A 139 7.00 -1.09 4.29
CA ASN A 139 6.28 -0.87 5.55
C ASN A 139 6.11 0.61 5.96
N ALA A 140 6.29 1.55 5.05
CA ALA A 140 6.06 2.98 5.29
C ALA A 140 4.62 3.26 5.72
N THR A 141 3.61 2.63 5.12
CA THR A 141 2.19 2.81 5.55
C THR A 141 1.92 2.35 6.97
N ARG A 142 2.81 1.53 7.54
CA ARG A 142 2.68 1.00 8.91
C ARG A 142 3.53 1.78 9.92
N ILE A 143 4.54 2.50 9.47
CA ILE A 143 5.48 3.28 10.32
C ILE A 143 5.04 4.73 10.39
N ILE A 144 4.78 5.33 9.23
CA ILE A 144 4.34 6.71 9.09
C ILE A 144 2.91 6.80 9.59
N LYS A 145 2.56 7.93 10.21
CA LYS A 145 1.19 8.26 10.59
C LYS A 145 0.67 9.44 9.80
N ASP A 146 -0.65 9.52 9.65
CA ASP A 146 -1.29 10.69 9.05
C ASP A 146 -0.84 11.97 9.78
N ASN A 147 -0.54 13.00 8.99
CA ASN A 147 -0.03 14.31 9.41
C ASN A 147 1.40 14.38 9.96
N ASP A 148 2.14 13.26 10.01
CA ASP A 148 3.58 13.27 10.26
C ASP A 148 4.28 14.21 9.26
N LEU A 149 5.18 15.06 9.73
CA LEU A 149 6.01 15.89 8.88
C LEU A 149 7.20 15.05 8.41
N LEU A 150 7.32 14.87 7.09
CA LEU A 150 8.36 14.07 6.48
C LEU A 150 9.34 14.95 5.69
N GLU A 151 10.57 14.46 5.58
CA GLU A 151 11.56 14.88 4.60
C GLU A 151 11.91 13.68 3.73
N ILE A 152 11.86 13.85 2.41
CA ILE A 152 12.15 12.80 1.43
C ILE A 152 13.31 13.28 0.58
N ASN A 153 14.40 12.51 0.54
CA ASN A 153 15.41 12.65 -0.49
C ASN A 153 15.08 11.70 -1.64
N ALA A 154 14.45 12.24 -2.70
CA ALA A 154 14.03 11.43 -3.83
C ALA A 154 15.19 10.99 -4.73
N HIS A 155 16.41 11.46 -4.49
CA HIS A 155 17.61 10.99 -5.20
C HIS A 155 18.14 9.68 -4.60
N THR A 156 18.12 9.58 -3.27
CA THR A 156 18.64 8.40 -2.55
C THR A 156 17.54 7.43 -2.15
N GLY A 157 16.27 7.84 -2.12
CA GLY A 157 15.17 7.04 -1.58
C GLY A 157 15.08 7.07 -0.06
N HIS A 158 15.80 7.99 0.61
CA HIS A 158 15.76 8.15 2.06
C HIS A 158 14.57 8.99 2.51
N ILE A 159 13.87 8.54 3.54
CA ILE A 159 12.69 9.17 4.10
C ILE A 159 12.89 9.33 5.61
N LYS A 160 12.73 10.56 6.10
CA LYS A 160 12.92 10.90 7.52
C LYS A 160 11.64 11.49 8.11
N ILE A 161 11.26 11.02 9.29
CA ILE A 161 10.14 11.57 10.06
C ILE A 161 10.69 12.71 10.92
N LEU A 162 10.41 13.96 10.54
CA LEU A 162 10.89 15.16 11.23
C LEU A 162 10.07 15.46 12.49
N ARG A 163 8.74 15.34 12.41
CA ARG A 163 7.83 15.59 13.54
C ARG A 163 6.61 14.69 13.44
N LYS A 164 6.18 14.15 14.57
CA LYS A 164 4.95 13.34 14.64
C LYS A 164 3.70 14.20 14.64
N GLY A 165 2.67 13.74 13.93
CA GLY A 165 1.33 14.34 13.86
C GLY A 165 0.44 14.00 15.05
#